data_AF-A0A521TGT3-F1
#
_entry.id   AF-A0A521TGT3-F1
#
_cell.length_a   1.000
_cell.length_b   1.000
_cell.length_c   1.000
_cell.angle_alpha   90.00
_cell.angle_beta   90.00
_cell.angle_gamma   90.00
#
_symmetry.space_group_name_H-M   'P 1'
#
loop_
_entity.id
_entity.type
_entity.pdbx_description
1 polymer ?
#
loop_
_entity_poly.entity_id
_entity_poly.type
_entity_poly.pdbx_seq_one_letter_code
_entity_poly.pdbx_strand_id
1 'polypeptide(L)'
;MAVVGAVAMLLVAASAFAQGNFSGKWAPDADKNPAPAAGAGGGGGRGGGAPGPMTITQTATTLTIERETPNGPQKQEYTLDGAEHTMPMGQVEAKVTAKSAGGTITITRTVDRGQGPATTTIVYSMEGANLVVATTNPGRGGGEPTTNKVYYKKAM
;
A
#
# COMPACT_ATOMS: atom_id res chain seq x y z
N MET A 1 22.93 -21.12 47.33
CA MET A 1 21.81 -20.97 46.39
C MET A 1 22.35 -20.27 45.15
N ALA A 2 22.49 -20.99 44.03
CA ALA A 2 22.91 -20.43 42.76
C ALA A 2 21.67 -20.12 41.92
N VAL A 3 21.63 -18.95 41.28
CA VAL A 3 21.09 -18.80 39.92
C VAL A 3 21.94 -17.76 39.19
N VAL A 4 22.85 -18.25 38.35
CA VAL A 4 23.35 -17.56 37.15
C VAL A 4 22.21 -17.56 36.13
N GLY A 5 22.01 -16.48 35.36
CA GLY A 5 20.98 -16.52 34.32
C GLY A 5 20.91 -15.32 33.38
N ALA A 6 21.94 -15.19 32.53
CA ALA A 6 21.92 -14.66 31.17
C ALA A 6 21.05 -13.43 30.83
N VAL A 7 21.73 -12.34 30.45
CA VAL A 7 21.20 -11.33 29.54
C VAL A 7 20.78 -12.03 28.25
N ALA A 8 19.48 -12.21 28.05
CA ALA A 8 18.94 -12.59 26.76
C ALA A 8 19.14 -11.39 25.81
N MET A 9 20.24 -11.42 25.06
CA MET A 9 20.35 -10.62 23.85
C MET A 9 19.12 -10.94 23.01
N LEU A 10 18.29 -9.93 22.76
CA LEU A 10 17.20 -10.03 21.81
C LEU A 10 17.84 -10.34 20.45
N LEU A 11 17.89 -11.61 20.07
CA LEU A 11 18.17 -12.00 18.69
C LEU A 11 17.00 -11.47 17.87
N VAL A 12 17.11 -10.23 17.40
CA VAL A 12 16.41 -9.80 16.21
C VAL A 12 17.02 -10.63 15.09
N ALA A 13 16.41 -11.79 14.82
CA ALA A 13 16.67 -12.52 13.60
C ALA A 13 16.29 -11.58 12.45
N ALA A 14 17.28 -10.82 11.98
CA ALA A 14 17.25 -10.20 10.66
C ALA A 14 17.22 -11.35 9.66
N SER A 15 16.04 -11.95 9.50
CA SER A 15 15.74 -12.75 8.34
C SER A 15 15.76 -11.75 7.18
N ALA A 16 16.92 -11.65 6.55
CA ALA A 16 17.14 -10.98 5.28
C ALA A 16 16.38 -11.75 4.20
N PHE A 17 15.06 -11.84 4.33
CA PHE A 17 14.21 -11.94 3.16
C PHE A 17 14.50 -10.67 2.37
N ALA A 18 15.11 -10.82 1.19
CA ALA A 18 15.40 -9.69 0.32
C ALA A 18 14.16 -8.78 0.30
N GLN A 19 14.32 -7.57 0.82
CA GLN A 19 13.28 -6.57 0.79
C GLN A 19 12.87 -6.45 -0.69
N GLY A 20 11.59 -6.69 -1.00
CA GLY A 20 11.12 -6.52 -2.37
C GLY A 20 11.48 -5.10 -2.80
N ASN A 21 12.26 -4.96 -3.87
CA ASN A 21 12.62 -3.64 -4.40
C ASN A 21 11.66 -3.31 -5.53
N PHE A 22 10.78 -2.35 -5.27
CA PHE A 22 9.74 -1.93 -6.20
C PHE A 22 10.13 -0.67 -6.98
N SER A 23 11.37 -0.19 -6.82
CA SER A 23 11.84 1.04 -7.44
C SER A 23 11.75 0.97 -8.97
N GLY A 24 11.20 2.02 -9.56
CA GLY A 24 11.06 2.13 -11.01
C GLY A 24 9.86 2.96 -11.43
N LYS A 25 9.76 3.16 -12.75
CA LYS A 25 8.58 3.73 -13.38
C LYS A 25 7.66 2.60 -13.80
N TRP A 26 6.38 2.76 -13.55
CA TRP A 26 5.37 1.73 -13.71
C TRP A 26 4.19 2.30 -14.47
N ALA A 27 3.82 1.64 -15.56
CA ALA A 27 2.63 1.95 -16.35
C ALA A 27 1.59 0.83 -16.15
N PRO A 28 0.28 1.15 -16.12
CA PRO A 28 -0.76 0.14 -16.05
C PRO A 28 -0.62 -0.88 -17.18
N ASP A 29 -0.77 -2.15 -16.83
CA ASP A 29 -0.82 -3.24 -17.80
C ASP A 29 -2.26 -3.38 -18.29
N ALA A 30 -2.58 -2.81 -19.46
CA ALA A 30 -3.93 -2.81 -20.01
C ALA A 30 -4.46 -4.22 -20.29
N ASP A 31 -3.57 -5.17 -20.62
CA ASP A 31 -3.95 -6.55 -20.93
C ASP A 31 -4.36 -7.31 -19.67
N LYS A 32 -3.79 -6.94 -18.51
CA LYS A 32 -4.11 -7.55 -17.20
C LYS A 32 -5.10 -6.77 -16.36
N ASN A 33 -5.42 -5.55 -16.75
CA ASN A 33 -6.43 -4.71 -16.11
C ASN A 33 -7.61 -4.50 -17.06
N PRO A 34 -8.49 -5.51 -17.24
CA PRO A 34 -9.66 -5.34 -18.09
C PRO A 34 -10.51 -4.17 -17.58
N ALA A 35 -11.03 -3.37 -18.51
CA ALA A 35 -11.91 -2.26 -18.16
C ALA A 35 -13.12 -2.81 -17.37
N PRO A 36 -13.54 -2.14 -16.28
CA PRO A 36 -14.75 -2.54 -15.59
C PRO A 36 -15.93 -2.49 -16.57
N ALA A 37 -16.76 -3.53 -16.55
CA ALA A 37 -17.92 -3.62 -17.43
C ALA A 37 -18.80 -2.36 -17.27
N ALA A 38 -19.23 -1.78 -18.39
CA ALA A 38 -20.18 -0.67 -18.37
C ALA A 38 -21.45 -1.09 -17.62
N GLY A 39 -21.68 -0.50 -16.44
CA GLY A 39 -22.82 -0.84 -15.58
C GLY A 39 -22.48 -1.62 -14.30
N ALA A 40 -21.22 -1.91 -14.01
CA ALA A 40 -20.81 -2.42 -12.70
C ALA A 40 -20.93 -1.31 -11.63
N GLY A 41 -22.14 -1.09 -11.13
CA GLY A 41 -22.44 -0.28 -9.96
C GLY A 41 -21.80 -0.88 -8.72
N GLY A 42 -20.52 -0.59 -8.48
CA GLY A 42 -19.78 -0.91 -7.27
C GLY A 42 -19.31 0.38 -6.62
N GLY A 43 -19.95 0.74 -5.51
CA GLY A 43 -19.85 2.06 -4.91
C GLY A 43 -18.44 2.50 -4.48
N GLY A 44 -18.18 3.79 -4.71
CA GLY A 44 -17.79 4.66 -3.60
C GLY A 44 -16.35 4.55 -3.11
N GLY A 45 -15.38 4.71 -4.00
CA GLY A 45 -14.08 5.26 -3.64
C GLY A 45 -13.82 6.49 -4.49
N ARG A 46 -13.60 7.66 -3.88
CA ARG A 46 -13.14 8.90 -4.57
C ARG A 46 -11.70 8.77 -5.14
N GLY A 47 -11.35 7.60 -5.66
CA GLY A 47 -10.10 7.25 -6.32
C GLY A 47 -10.30 6.22 -7.45
N GLY A 48 -11.54 6.00 -7.92
CA GLY A 48 -11.90 5.10 -9.02
C GLY A 48 -11.65 5.70 -10.42
N GLY A 49 -10.52 6.38 -10.61
CA GLY A 49 -10.01 6.65 -11.95
C GLY A 49 -9.33 5.39 -12.49
N ALA A 50 -9.24 5.25 -13.82
CA ALA A 50 -8.35 4.26 -14.41
C ALA A 50 -6.96 4.37 -13.75
N PRO A 51 -6.31 3.25 -13.42
CA PRO A 51 -4.99 3.31 -12.79
C PRO A 51 -4.06 4.15 -13.67
N GLY A 52 -3.44 5.16 -13.08
CA GLY A 52 -2.46 6.02 -13.76
C GLY A 52 -1.03 5.50 -13.60
N PRO A 53 -0.08 5.97 -14.42
CA PRO A 53 1.33 5.66 -14.24
C PRO A 53 1.84 6.15 -12.88
N MET A 54 2.89 5.51 -12.38
CA MET A 54 3.52 5.89 -11.13
C MET A 54 5.03 5.68 -11.16
N THR A 55 5.74 6.47 -10.36
CA THR A 55 7.17 6.26 -10.07
C THR A 55 7.31 5.88 -8.61
N ILE A 56 8.07 4.82 -8.34
CA ILE A 56 8.39 4.37 -7.00
C ILE A 56 9.89 4.57 -6.78
N THR A 57 10.23 5.21 -5.67
CA THR A 57 11.59 5.28 -5.14
C THR A 57 11.57 4.62 -3.78
N GLN A 58 12.40 3.60 -3.58
CA GLN A 58 12.45 2.84 -2.33
C GLN A 58 13.88 2.78 -1.80
N THR A 59 14.00 3.02 -0.49
CA THR A 59 15.22 2.75 0.28
C THR A 59 14.95 1.62 1.28
N ALA A 60 15.91 1.31 2.14
CA ALA A 60 15.70 0.36 3.23
C ALA A 60 14.54 0.78 4.16
N THR A 61 14.39 2.09 4.41
CA THR A 61 13.47 2.62 5.43
C THR A 61 12.37 3.50 4.87
N THR A 62 12.42 3.90 3.60
CA THR A 62 11.46 4.82 3.00
C THR A 62 10.89 4.29 1.69
N LEU A 63 9.62 4.62 1.45
CA LEU A 63 8.94 4.42 0.18
C LEU A 63 8.33 5.74 -0.26
N THR A 64 8.71 6.19 -1.46
CA THR A 64 8.14 7.36 -2.11
C THR A 64 7.40 6.93 -3.36
N ILE A 65 6.13 7.34 -3.46
CA ILE A 65 5.25 7.06 -4.58
C ILE A 65 4.83 8.38 -5.20
N GLU A 66 5.13 8.55 -6.49
CA GLU A 66 4.73 9.70 -7.29
C GLU A 66 3.73 9.23 -8.36
N ARG A 67 2.58 9.91 -8.45
CA ARG A 67 1.49 9.58 -9.38
C ARG A 67 1.00 10.84 -10.08
N GLU A 68 0.70 10.73 -11.36
CA GLU A 68 -0.11 11.74 -12.06
C GLU A 68 -1.58 11.47 -11.79
N THR A 69 -2.30 12.47 -11.28
CA THR A 69 -3.75 12.39 -11.05
C THR A 69 -4.45 13.48 -11.86
N PRO A 70 -5.76 13.38 -12.10
CA PRO A 70 -6.52 14.47 -12.72
C PRO A 70 -6.41 15.82 -11.98
N ASN A 71 -6.05 15.79 -10.69
CA ASN A 71 -5.84 16.98 -9.86
C ASN A 71 -4.37 17.45 -9.83
N GLY A 72 -3.52 16.91 -10.71
CA GLY A 72 -2.09 17.18 -10.78
C GLY A 72 -1.22 16.08 -10.14
N PRO A 73 0.11 16.25 -10.16
CA PRO A 73 1.04 15.29 -9.60
C PRO A 73 0.86 15.19 -8.08
N GLN A 74 0.81 13.96 -7.58
CA GLN A 74 0.76 13.64 -6.15
C GLN A 74 2.00 12.86 -5.75
N LYS A 75 2.61 13.27 -4.65
CA LYS A 75 3.74 12.59 -4.02
C LYS A 75 3.36 12.16 -2.62
N GLN A 76 3.63 10.90 -2.30
CA GLN A 76 3.40 10.30 -1.00
C GLN A 76 4.69 9.65 -0.52
N GLU A 77 5.05 9.91 0.73
CA GLU A 77 6.22 9.35 1.38
C GLU A 77 5.79 8.56 2.62
N TYR A 78 6.38 7.38 2.80
CA TYR A 78 6.08 6.46 3.88
C TYR A 78 7.35 5.94 4.52
N THR A 79 7.41 5.94 5.85
CA THR A 79 8.41 5.21 6.62
C THR A 79 8.02 3.73 6.68
N LEU A 80 8.94 2.83 6.39
CA LEU A 80 8.73 1.38 6.33
C LEU A 80 9.01 0.66 7.65
N ASP A 81 8.85 1.35 8.78
CA ASP A 81 9.12 0.85 10.13
C ASP A 81 7.89 0.22 10.81
N GLY A 82 6.72 0.30 10.18
CA GLY A 82 5.45 -0.15 10.73
C GLY A 82 4.86 0.76 11.81
N ALA A 83 5.49 1.91 12.10
CA ALA A 83 4.97 2.87 13.05
C ALA A 83 3.73 3.56 12.48
N GLU A 84 2.81 3.93 13.39
CA GLU A 84 1.63 4.73 13.03
C GLU A 84 2.02 6.20 12.95
N HIS A 85 1.63 6.83 11.84
CA HIS A 85 1.76 8.26 11.62
C HIS A 85 0.42 8.86 11.21
N THR A 86 0.18 10.10 11.63
CA THR A 86 -0.99 10.87 11.19
C THR A 86 -0.62 11.69 9.96
N MET A 87 -1.43 11.62 8.90
CA MET A 87 -1.28 12.48 7.73
C MET A 87 -2.58 13.19 7.38
N PRO A 88 -2.54 14.48 6.98
CA PRO A 88 -3.72 15.18 6.50
C PRO A 88 -4.16 14.62 5.14
N MET A 89 -5.46 14.37 4.98
CA MET A 89 -6.08 13.92 3.73
C MET A 89 -7.30 14.78 3.42
N GLY A 90 -7.05 16.00 2.98
CA GLY A 90 -8.08 17.02 2.79
C GLY A 90 -8.55 17.56 4.14
N GLN A 91 -9.85 17.45 4.42
CA GLN A 91 -10.47 17.94 5.66
C GLN A 91 -10.41 16.94 6.83
N VAL A 92 -9.80 15.77 6.65
CA VAL A 92 -9.71 14.72 7.66
C VAL A 92 -8.28 14.26 7.85
N GLU A 93 -7.96 13.83 9.07
CA GLU A 93 -6.71 13.16 9.37
C GLU A 93 -6.83 11.66 9.12
N ALA A 94 -5.75 11.04 8.65
CA ALA A 94 -5.66 9.60 8.45
C ALA A 94 -4.52 9.04 9.30
N LYS A 95 -4.79 7.94 10.01
CA LYS A 95 -3.76 7.10 10.63
C LYS A 95 -3.19 6.18 9.56
N VAL A 96 -1.88 6.15 9.43
CA VAL A 96 -1.18 5.41 8.39
C VAL A 96 -0.04 4.61 8.99
N THR A 97 0.08 3.35 8.60
CA THR A 97 1.25 2.50 8.87
C THR A 97 1.77 1.98 7.54
N ALA A 98 3.08 1.84 7.39
CA ALA A 98 3.67 1.17 6.26
C ALA A 98 4.82 0.27 6.72
N LYS A 99 4.91 -0.94 6.16
CA LYS A 99 5.96 -1.89 6.52
C LYS A 99 6.36 -2.75 5.33
N SER A 100 7.63 -3.11 5.27
CA SER A 100 8.12 -4.12 4.33
C SER A 100 8.29 -5.46 5.05
N ALA A 101 7.71 -6.52 4.50
CA ALA A 101 7.86 -7.88 5.04
C ALA A 101 7.65 -8.93 3.94
N GLY A 102 8.46 -9.99 3.95
CA GLY A 102 8.28 -11.14 3.06
C GLY A 102 8.26 -10.81 1.57
N GLY A 103 9.06 -9.82 1.13
CA GLY A 103 9.08 -9.39 -0.27
C GLY A 103 7.86 -8.54 -0.69
N THR A 104 7.08 -8.02 0.25
CA THR A 104 5.93 -7.12 0.00
C THR A 104 6.05 -5.84 0.81
N ILE A 105 5.40 -4.76 0.36
CA ILE A 105 5.11 -3.60 1.21
C ILE A 105 3.61 -3.54 1.47
N THR A 106 3.24 -3.44 2.74
CA THR A 106 1.85 -3.22 3.17
C THR A 106 1.71 -1.81 3.73
N ILE A 107 0.76 -1.06 3.20
CA ILE A 107 0.33 0.24 3.72
C ILE A 107 -1.09 0.08 4.24
N THR A 108 -1.32 0.42 5.50
CA THR A 108 -2.67 0.48 6.08
C THR A 108 -3.02 1.92 6.36
N ARG A 109 -4.20 2.34 5.92
CA ARG A 109 -4.73 3.68 6.16
C ARG A 109 -6.10 3.58 6.80
N THR A 110 -6.28 4.26 7.93
CA THR A 110 -7.57 4.36 8.63
C THR A 110 -8.01 5.81 8.69
N VAL A 111 -9.26 6.06 8.31
CA VAL A 111 -9.89 7.38 8.38
C VAL A 111 -11.21 7.25 9.09
N ASP A 112 -11.48 8.10 10.07
CA ASP A 112 -12.81 8.26 10.65
C ASP A 112 -13.46 9.53 10.07
N ARG A 113 -14.68 9.38 9.55
CA ARG A 113 -15.46 10.49 9.00
C ARG A 113 -16.78 10.71 9.75
N GLY A 114 -16.85 10.27 11.01
CA GLY A 114 -18.06 10.36 11.84
C GLY A 114 -19.08 9.25 11.60
N GLN A 115 -18.75 8.25 10.77
CA GLN A 115 -19.53 7.03 10.57
C GLN A 115 -18.78 5.78 11.10
N GLY A 116 -17.70 6.00 11.85
CA GLY A 116 -16.77 4.97 12.31
C GLY A 116 -15.52 4.86 11.42
N PRO A 117 -14.47 4.18 11.92
CA PRO A 117 -13.20 4.07 11.23
C PRO A 117 -13.34 3.19 9.98
N ALA A 118 -12.93 3.73 8.83
CA ALA A 118 -12.80 3.01 7.58
C ALA A 118 -11.31 2.73 7.32
N THR A 119 -10.94 1.44 7.27
CA THR A 119 -9.57 0.99 7.05
C THR A 119 -9.39 0.44 5.64
N THR A 120 -8.47 1.02 4.89
CA THR A 120 -8.00 0.56 3.58
C THR A 120 -6.61 -0.05 3.72
N THR A 121 -6.39 -1.21 3.11
CA THR A 121 -5.08 -1.86 3.05
C THR A 121 -4.60 -1.90 1.61
N ILE A 122 -3.34 -1.51 1.37
CA ILE A 122 -2.69 -1.52 0.07
C ILE A 122 -1.45 -2.39 0.16
N VAL A 123 -1.33 -3.39 -0.72
CA VAL A 123 -0.18 -4.30 -0.77
C VAL A 123 0.52 -4.17 -2.12
N TYR A 124 1.82 -3.88 -2.09
CA TYR A 124 2.71 -3.90 -3.24
C TYR A 124 3.48 -5.21 -3.25
N SER A 125 3.47 -5.89 -4.40
CA SER A 125 4.11 -7.19 -4.61
C SER A 125 4.55 -7.37 -6.06
N MET A 126 5.44 -8.33 -6.33
CA MET A 126 5.81 -8.70 -7.70
C MET A 126 5.13 -10.01 -8.09
N GLU A 127 4.44 -10.02 -9.24
CA GLU A 127 3.99 -11.25 -9.90
C GLU A 127 4.74 -11.37 -11.24
N GLY A 128 5.83 -12.15 -11.24
CA GLY A 128 6.78 -12.19 -12.35
C GLY A 128 7.49 -10.84 -12.54
N ALA A 129 7.41 -10.28 -13.75
CA ALA A 129 7.97 -8.95 -14.06
C ALA A 129 7.02 -7.79 -13.73
N ASN A 130 5.79 -8.08 -13.32
CA ASN A 130 4.78 -7.07 -13.08
C ASN A 130 4.72 -6.68 -11.61
N LEU A 131 4.62 -5.38 -11.36
CA LEU A 131 4.24 -4.88 -10.06
C LEU A 131 2.72 -5.00 -9.90
N VAL A 132 2.29 -5.55 -8.78
CA VAL A 132 0.87 -5.71 -8.43
C VAL A 132 0.55 -4.87 -7.21
N VAL A 133 -0.46 -4.02 -7.36
CA VAL A 133 -1.03 -3.21 -6.27
C VAL A 133 -2.40 -3.77 -5.93
N ALA A 134 -2.49 -4.49 -4.81
CA ALA A 134 -3.76 -4.98 -4.28
C ALA A 134 -4.31 -3.97 -3.26
N THR A 135 -5.52 -3.47 -3.48
CA THR A 135 -6.20 -2.54 -2.56
C THR A 135 -7.46 -3.19 -2.00
N THR A 136 -7.50 -3.36 -0.69
CA THR A 136 -8.64 -3.86 0.07
C THR A 136 -9.37 -2.69 0.73
N ASN A 137 -10.64 -2.50 0.37
CA ASN A 137 -11.52 -1.50 0.98
C ASN A 137 -12.46 -2.17 1.99
N PRO A 138 -12.85 -1.47 3.07
CA PRO A 138 -13.82 -1.99 4.01
C PRO A 138 -15.18 -2.10 3.32
N GLY A 139 -15.95 -3.14 3.65
CA GLY A 139 -17.28 -3.30 3.08
C GLY A 139 -18.23 -2.20 3.55
N ARG A 140 -19.12 -1.77 2.65
CA ARG A 140 -20.08 -0.71 2.96
C ARG A 140 -21.11 -1.21 3.98
N GLY A 141 -21.34 -0.44 5.05
CA GLY A 141 -22.37 -0.74 6.05
C GLY A 141 -22.16 -2.06 6.83
N GLY A 142 -20.91 -2.51 6.96
CA GLY A 142 -20.58 -3.77 7.63
C GLY A 142 -20.56 -5.00 6.71
N GLY A 143 -20.67 -4.80 5.40
CA GLY A 143 -20.48 -5.88 4.42
C GLY A 143 -19.04 -6.40 4.37
N GLU A 144 -18.81 -7.45 3.57
CA GLU A 144 -17.47 -8.02 3.39
C GLU A 144 -16.50 -7.02 2.73
N PRO A 145 -15.23 -6.98 3.16
CA PRO A 145 -14.20 -6.21 2.47
C PRO A 145 -14.04 -6.67 1.01
N THR A 146 -13.70 -5.72 0.13
CA THR A 146 -13.46 -6.00 -1.28
C THR A 146 -12.03 -5.70 -1.66
N THR A 147 -11.36 -6.63 -2.34
CA THR A 147 -9.98 -6.48 -2.81
C THR A 147 -9.95 -6.37 -4.32
N ASN A 148 -9.32 -5.30 -4.83
CA ASN A 148 -9.04 -5.11 -6.25
C ASN A 148 -7.53 -5.15 -6.49
N LYS A 149 -7.10 -5.83 -7.53
CA LYS A 149 -5.70 -5.84 -7.97
C LYS A 149 -5.53 -4.99 -9.23
N VAL A 150 -4.45 -4.22 -9.26
CA VAL A 150 -3.98 -3.53 -10.46
C VAL A 150 -2.58 -4.02 -10.80
N TYR A 151 -2.41 -4.44 -12.05
CA TYR A 151 -1.15 -4.88 -12.61
C TYR A 151 -0.44 -3.74 -13.31
N TYR A 152 0.86 -3.63 -13.11
CA TYR A 152 1.72 -2.64 -13.73
C TYR A 152 2.89 -3.32 -14.41
N LYS A 153 3.22 -2.84 -15.61
CA LYS A 153 4.46 -3.18 -16.31
C LYS A 153 5.48 -2.07 -16.09
N LYS A 154 6.75 -2.45 -16.07
CA LYS A 154 7.84 -1.46 -15.96
C LYS A 154 7.81 -0.57 -17.20
N ALA A 155 7.76 0.74 -17.01
CA ALA A 155 7.86 1.71 -18.10
C ALA A 155 9.33 1.84 -18.50
N MET A 156 9.59 1.90 -19.81
CA MET A 156 10.92 2.18 -20.37
C MET A 156 11.30 3.65 -20.16
#